data_AF-A0A3D0DKL2-F1
#
_entry.id   AF-A0A3D0DKL2-F1
#
_cell.length_a   1.000
_cell.length_b   1.000
_cell.length_c   1.000
_cell.angle_alpha   90.00
_cell.angle_beta   90.00
_cell.angle_gamma   90.00
#
_symmetry.space_group_name_H-M   'P 1'
#
loop_
_entity.id
_entity.type
_entity.pdbx_description
1 polymer ?
#
loop_
_entity_poly.entity_id
_entity_poly.type
_entity_poly.pdbx_seq_one_letter_code
_entity_poly.pdbx_strand_id
1 'polypeptide(L)' 'CVQEAHALGIPLIGIADTNCDPDDLDYVIPGNDDAIRAVKLIVSKLADAVIEANEGASESDAEAEEVTEEAVEETADAE' A
#
# COMPACT_ATOMS: atom_id res chain seq x y z
N CYS A 1 -13.66 8.94 9.63
CA CYS A 1 -12.63 8.46 8.68
C CYS A 1 -11.75 7.36 9.27
N VAL A 2 -10.80 7.65 10.18
CA VAL A 2 -9.87 6.62 10.72
C VAL A 2 -10.61 5.47 11.40
N GLN A 3 -11.50 5.77 12.35
CA GLN A 3 -12.28 4.75 13.06
C GLN A 3 -13.23 3.95 12.15
N GLU A 4 -13.72 4.57 11.06
CA GLU A 4 -14.56 3.89 10.07
C GLU A 4 -13.74 2.91 9.22
N ALA A 5 -12.53 3.31 8.82
CA ALA A 5 -11.62 2.45 8.07
C ALA A 5 -11.15 1.25 8.92
N HIS A 6 -10.85 1.48 10.21
CA HIS A 6 -10.59 0.38 11.16
C HIS A 6 -11.78 -0.56 11.29
N ALA A 7 -13.01 -0.03 11.38
CA ALA A 7 -14.22 -0.84 11.46
C ALA A 7 -14.48 -1.66 10.18
N LEU A 8 -14.05 -1.16 9.02
CA LEU A 8 -14.17 -1.82 7.73
C LEU A 8 -12.97 -2.73 7.39
N GLY A 9 -11.92 -2.76 8.23
CA GLY A 9 -10.69 -3.51 7.97
C GLY A 9 -9.90 -2.99 6.76
N ILE A 10 -10.04 -1.71 6.44
CA ILE A 10 -9.33 -1.07 5.32
C ILE A 10 -7.95 -0.61 5.83
N PRO A 11 -6.85 -1.00 5.16
CA PRO A 11 -5.51 -0.56 5.55
C PRO A 11 -5.37 0.95 5.37
N LEU A 12 -4.82 1.60 6.39
CA LEU A 12 -4.62 3.04 6.45
C LEU A 12 -3.16 3.43 6.25
N ILE A 13 -2.94 4.32 5.28
CA ILE A 13 -1.66 4.95 5.02
C ILE A 13 -1.83 6.46 5.23
N GLY A 14 -0.95 7.09 6.00
CA GLY A 14 -1.11 8.50 6.34
C GLY A 14 0.22 9.21 6.63
N ILE A 15 0.21 10.54 6.45
CA ILE A 15 1.30 11.41 6.87
C ILE A 15 1.08 11.77 8.34
N ALA A 16 2.09 11.57 9.18
CA ALA A 16 2.04 11.96 10.59
C ALA A 16 3.05 13.08 10.88
N ASP A 17 2.57 14.17 11.49
CA ASP A 17 3.37 15.22 12.11
C ASP A 17 3.23 15.16 13.65
N THR A 18 3.85 16.08 14.37
CA THR A 18 3.89 16.19 15.84
C THR A 18 2.53 16.23 16.54
N ASN A 19 1.45 16.51 15.81
CA ASN A 19 0.08 16.61 16.30
C ASN A 19 -0.79 15.38 15.99
N CYS A 20 -0.26 14.39 15.25
CA CYS A 20 -1.01 13.22 14.81
C CYS A 20 -0.50 11.97 15.55
N ASP A 21 -1.41 11.09 15.96
CA ASP A 21 -1.07 9.84 16.64
C ASP A 21 -0.71 8.78 15.60
N PRO A 22 0.55 8.29 15.54
CA PRO A 22 0.96 7.30 14.54
C PRO A 22 0.33 5.91 14.78
N ASP A 23 -0.21 5.64 15.98
CA ASP A 23 -0.79 4.33 16.32
C ASP A 23 -2.13 4.08 15.61
N ASP A 24 -2.75 5.13 15.06
CA ASP A 24 -4.01 5.07 14.30
C ASP A 24 -3.82 4.61 12.84
N LEU A 25 -2.58 4.50 12.36
CA LEU A 25 -2.23 4.21 10.97
C LEU A 25 -1.43 2.90 10.86
N ASP A 26 -1.72 2.09 9.84
CA ASP A 26 -0.95 0.87 9.58
C ASP A 26 0.42 1.19 8.94
N TYR A 27 0.44 2.20 8.07
CA TYR A 27 1.65 2.68 7.42
C TYR A 27 1.81 4.19 7.61
N VAL A 28 2.76 4.56 8.45
CA VAL A 28 3.05 5.94 8.81
C VAL A 28 4.15 6.53 7.94
N ILE A 29 3.88 7.69 7.34
CA ILE A 29 4.87 8.51 6.64
C ILE A 29 5.19 9.73 7.54
N PRO A 30 6.34 9.78 8.22
CA PRO A 30 6.69 10.95 9.02
C PRO A 30 6.95 12.16 8.11
N GLY A 31 6.24 13.25 8.34
CA GLY A 31 6.36 14.43 7.48
C GLY A 31 5.50 15.61 7.93
N ASN A 32 5.73 16.77 7.31
CA ASN A 32 4.97 17.98 7.57
C ASN A 32 3.74 18.01 6.64
N ASP A 33 2.56 17.85 7.22
CA ASP A 33 1.26 17.86 6.53
C ASP A 33 0.71 19.29 6.30
N ASP A 34 1.17 20.29 7.07
CA ASP A 34 0.82 21.70 6.89
C ASP A 34 1.43 22.32 5.61
N ALA A 35 2.55 21.78 5.13
CA ALA A 35 3.29 22.35 4.00
C ALA A 35 2.80 21.80 2.65
N ILE A 36 2.16 22.67 1.84
CA ILE A 36 1.70 22.33 0.47
C ILE A 36 2.79 21.68 -0.39
N ARG A 37 4.04 22.14 -0.27
CA ARG A 37 5.16 21.58 -1.03
C ARG A 37 5.49 20.15 -0.61
N ALA A 38 5.39 19.84 0.68
CA ALA A 38 5.64 18.51 1.21
C ALA A 38 4.51 17.55 0.81
N VAL A 39 3.25 17.95 1.01
CA VAL A 39 2.08 17.17 0.56
C VAL A 39 2.14 16.89 -0.94
N LYS A 40 2.42 17.91 -1.77
CA LYS A 40 2.51 17.74 -3.22
C LYS A 40 3.61 16.75 -3.62
N LEU A 41 4.78 16.81 -2.97
CA LEU A 41 5.89 15.89 -3.22
C LEU A 41 5.48 14.45 -2.90
N ILE A 42 4.95 14.22 -1.69
CA ILE A 42 4.56 12.88 -1.22
C ILE A 42 3.47 12.29 -2.11
N VAL A 43 2.40 13.05 -2.37
CA VAL A 43 1.29 12.61 -3.22
C VAL A 43 1.75 12.37 -4.67
N SER A 44 2.63 13.22 -5.21
CA SER A 44 3.17 12.98 -6.57
C SER A 44 3.95 11.67 -6.66
N LYS A 45 4.73 11.33 -5.63
CA LYS A 45 5.51 10.09 -5.62
C LYS A 45 4.65 8.85 -5.42
N LEU A 46 3.61 8.96 -4.61
CA LEU A 46 2.60 7.90 -4.49
C LEU A 46 1.86 7.69 -5.82
N ALA A 47 1.49 8.77 -6.52
CA ALA A 47 0.84 8.66 -7.81
C ALA A 47 1.75 8.02 -8.88
N ASP A 48 3.02 8.44 -8.95
CA ASP A 48 4.02 7.84 -9.83
C ASP A 48 4.14 6.33 -9.55
N ALA A 49 4.26 5.93 -8.27
CA ALA A 49 4.37 4.52 -7.89
C ALA A 49 3.13 3.69 -8.25
N VAL A 50 1.93 4.25 -8.14
CA VAL A 50 0.69 3.57 -8.56
C VAL A 50 0.61 3.41 -10.09
N ILE A 51 1.10 4.40 -10.84
CA ILE A 51 1.16 4.31 -12.30
C ILE A 51 2.17 3.24 -12.72
N GLU A 52 3.38 3.27 -12.14
CA GLU A 52 4.42 2.25 -12.38
C GLU A 52 3.92 0.84 -12.01
N ALA A 53 3.23 0.70 -10.88
CA ALA A 53 2.63 -0.56 -10.46
C ALA A 53 1.56 -1.06 -11.44
N ASN A 54 0.70 -0.18 -11.96
CA ASN A 54 -0.31 -0.57 -12.94
C ASN A 54 0.29 -0.92 -14.31
N GLU A 55 1.36 -0.24 -14.71
CA GLU A 55 2.09 -0.56 -15.95
C GLU A 55 2.84 -1.89 -15.81
N GLY A 56 3.51 -2.10 -14.67
CA GLY A 56 4.21 -3.34 -14.33
C GLY A 56 3.29 -4.51 -14.00
N ALA A 57 2.07 -4.29 -13.53
CA ALA A 57 1.06 -5.33 -13.27
C ALA A 57 0.70 -6.10 -14.56
N SER A 58 0.76 -5.46 -15.73
CA SER A 58 0.55 -6.16 -17.01
C SER A 58 1.60 -7.23 -17.32
N GLU A 59 2.80 -7.13 -16.74
CA GLU A 59 3.87 -8.13 -16.88
C GLU A 59 4.04 -9.01 -15.63
N SER A 60 3.69 -8.51 -14.44
CA SER A 60 3.91 -9.19 -13.16
C SER A 60 2.69 -9.92 -12.59
N ASP A 61 1.44 -9.61 -13.00
CA ASP A 61 0.29 -10.46 -12.68
C ASP A 61 0.43 -11.85 -13.34
N ALA A 62 1.09 -11.94 -14.51
CA ALA A 62 1.38 -13.21 -15.14
C ALA A 62 2.42 -14.05 -14.37
N GLU A 63 3.49 -13.43 -13.82
CA GLU A 63 4.48 -14.14 -13.00
C GLU A 63 3.94 -14.46 -11.59
N ALA A 64 3.10 -13.60 -11.01
CA ALA A 64 2.52 -13.84 -9.70
C ALA A 64 1.43 -14.93 -9.71
N GLU A 65 0.60 -15.00 -10.77
CA GLU A 65 -0.33 -16.13 -10.95
C GLU A 65 0.43 -17.46 -11.10
N GLU A 66 1.47 -17.52 -11.93
CA GLU A 66 2.24 -18.78 -12.11
C GLU A 66 2.92 -19.25 -10.81
N VAL A 67 3.49 -18.34 -10.01
CA VAL A 67 4.11 -18.70 -8.71
C VAL A 67 3.07 -19.19 -7.71
N THR A 68 1.83 -18.67 -7.77
CA THR A 68 0.74 -19.16 -6.90
C THR A 68 0.16 -20.49 -7.36
N GLU A 69 0.12 -20.75 -8.67
CA GLU A 69 -0.40 -22.00 -9.22
C GLU A 69 0.60 -23.17 -8.98
N GLU A 70 1.90 -22.93 -9.14
CA GLU A 70 2.96 -23.92 -8.89
C GLU A 70 3.05 -24.30 -7.39
N ALA A 71 2.85 -23.34 -6.49
CA ALA A 71 2.81 -23.58 -5.04
C ALA A 71 1.57 -24.37 -4.58
N VAL A 72 0.46 -24.26 -5.30
CA VAL A 72 -0.77 -25.01 -5.02
C VAL A 72 -0.70 -26.43 -5.58
N GLU A 73 -0.03 -26.65 -6.72
CA GLU A 73 0.17 -27.98 -7.30
C GLU A 73 1.18 -28.82 -6.48
N GLU A 74 2.28 -28.22 -6.00
CA GLU A 74 3.28 -28.93 -5.17
C GLU A 74 2.71 -29.38 -3.81
N THR A 75 1.71 -28.66 -3.27
CA THR A 75 1.05 -29.03 -2.01
C THR A 75 -0.08 -30.05 -2.18
N ALA A 76 -0.61 -30.22 -3.39
CA ALA A 76 -1.68 -31.18 -3.69
C ALA A 76 -1.16 -32.59 -4.06
N ASP A 77 0.05 -32.72 -4.60
CA ASP A 77 0.66 -34.02 -4.95
C ASP A 77 1.38 -34.69 -3.75
N ALA A 78 1.45 -34.01 -2.60
CA ALA A 78 2.14 -34.47 -1.39
C ALA A 78 1.23 -35.18 -0.35
N GLU A 79 -0.02 -35.52 -0.68
CA GLU A 79 -0.94 -36.33 0.16
C GLU A 79 -1.13 -37.77 -0.35
#